data_AF-A0A317XJP6-F1
#
_entry.id   AF-A0A317XJP6-F1
#
_cell.length_a   1.000
_cell.length_b   1.000
_cell.length_c   1.000
_cell.angle_alpha   90.00
_cell.angle_beta   90.00
_cell.angle_gamma   90.00
#
_symmetry.space_group_name_H-M   'P 1'
#
loop_
_entity.id
_entity.type
_entity.pdbx_description
1 polymer ?
#
loop_
_entity_poly.entity_id
_entity_poly.type
_entity_poly.pdbx_seq_one_letter_code
_entity_poly.pdbx_strand_id
1 'polypeptide(L)'
;MNPVEGDVVLLNKEQDGDADTGGVDESSGDGEVEDDRDDADEDAQRNAANSSTNNGSELPTWQQPTKILTSADLESKSETGEAQWRIDDVVLPLPGSDIPVPEGWMSDLYAQILAEDGLTHDDLTSSKHSDYHLKGSYRRIIARPASFSYEITSYTDPDVALTKTDEEISAGATPSATAKTFLALTLKFQLPSSSYATMLMREALKSDTSSFRHRQMTQQSEDQLYKGSSAATQQQQ
;
A
#
# COMPACT_ATOMS: atom_id res chain seq x y z
N MET A 1 11.02 4.73 15.73
CA MET A 1 9.86 5.55 16.13
C MET A 1 9.00 4.68 17.02
N ASN A 2 8.54 5.19 18.15
CA ASN A 2 7.78 4.43 19.14
C ASN A 2 6.38 5.05 19.28
N PRO A 3 5.34 4.26 19.60
CA PRO A 3 4.02 4.80 19.89
C PRO A 3 4.07 5.72 21.12
N VAL A 4 3.13 6.66 21.17
CA VAL A 4 3.00 7.68 22.22
C VAL A 4 1.61 7.65 22.87
N GLU A 5 1.46 8.36 23.97
CA GLU A 5 0.18 8.46 24.66
C GLU A 5 -0.84 9.15 23.76
N GLY A 6 -2.05 8.59 23.69
CA GLY A 6 -3.10 9.06 22.79
C GLY A 6 -3.12 8.38 21.42
N ASP A 7 -2.13 7.56 21.08
CA ASP A 7 -2.18 6.74 19.85
C ASP A 7 -3.26 5.67 19.96
N VAL A 8 -3.93 5.37 18.84
CA VAL A 8 -4.96 4.33 18.75
C VAL A 8 -4.35 3.06 18.18
N VAL A 9 -4.64 1.92 18.81
CA VAL A 9 -4.21 0.60 18.35
C VAL A 9 -5.39 -0.37 18.29
N LEU A 10 -5.30 -1.37 17.42
CA LEU A 10 -6.23 -2.50 17.38
C LEU A 10 -5.81 -3.52 18.46
N LEU A 11 -6.76 -4.05 19.22
CA LEU A 11 -6.45 -5.01 20.29
C LEU A 11 -6.09 -6.40 19.76
N ASN A 12 -6.60 -6.76 18.58
CA ASN A 12 -6.30 -8.04 17.94
C ASN A 12 -5.06 -7.85 17.05
N LYS A 13 -3.90 -8.29 17.54
CA LYS A 13 -2.63 -8.18 16.80
C LYS A 13 -2.41 -9.26 15.76
N GLU A 14 -3.18 -10.32 15.83
CA GLU A 14 -3.06 -11.46 14.93
C GLU A 14 -3.77 -11.11 13.63
N GLN A 15 -3.07 -10.46 12.68
CA GLN A 15 -3.08 -10.81 11.25
C GLN A 15 -2.45 -9.73 10.36
N ASP A 16 -1.39 -10.12 9.65
CA ASP A 16 -0.82 -9.41 8.49
C ASP A 16 -1.58 -9.74 7.18
N GLY A 17 -2.78 -10.31 7.27
CA GLY A 17 -3.61 -10.69 6.13
C GLY A 17 -5.03 -10.15 6.29
N ASP A 18 -5.22 -8.86 6.04
CA ASP A 18 -6.52 -8.23 6.14
C ASP A 18 -7.34 -8.49 4.87
N ALA A 19 -8.47 -9.18 5.02
CA ALA A 19 -9.53 -9.18 4.03
C ALA A 19 -10.25 -7.82 4.11
N ASP A 20 -9.69 -6.81 3.44
CA ASP A 20 -10.38 -5.55 3.17
C ASP A 20 -11.50 -5.80 2.16
N THR A 21 -12.56 -6.48 2.60
CA THR A 21 -13.83 -6.49 1.88
C THR A 21 -14.53 -5.19 2.21
N GLY A 22 -14.17 -4.14 1.46
CA GLY A 22 -15.02 -2.96 1.34
C GLY A 22 -16.43 -3.45 1.06
N GLY A 23 -17.33 -3.28 2.03
CA GLY A 23 -18.71 -3.71 1.94
C GLY A 23 -19.45 -2.80 0.97
N VAL A 24 -19.31 -3.07 -0.33
CA VAL A 24 -20.21 -2.57 -1.35
C VAL A 24 -21.39 -3.53 -1.37
N ASP A 25 -22.48 -3.15 -0.68
CA ASP A 25 -23.78 -3.79 -0.86
C ASP A 25 -24.28 -3.41 -2.26
N GLU A 26 -24.00 -4.24 -3.26
CA GLU A 26 -24.49 -4.06 -4.63
C GLU A 26 -26.00 -4.30 -4.67
N SER A 27 -26.78 -3.28 -4.34
CA SER A 27 -28.17 -3.20 -4.78
C SER A 27 -28.18 -2.95 -6.28
N SER A 28 -28.60 -3.96 -7.04
CA SER A 28 -28.67 -3.95 -8.50
C SER A 28 -29.56 -2.81 -9.02
N GLY A 29 -28.95 -1.78 -9.60
CA GLY A 29 -29.60 -0.73 -10.36
C GLY A 29 -29.10 -0.77 -11.80
N ASP A 30 -29.89 -1.38 -12.68
CA ASP A 30 -29.61 -1.50 -14.11
C ASP A 30 -29.75 -0.13 -14.80
N GLY A 31 -28.66 0.36 -15.39
CA GLY A 31 -28.60 1.66 -16.03
C GLY A 31 -27.43 1.72 -17.02
N GLU A 32 -27.70 1.32 -18.26
CA GLU A 32 -26.76 1.42 -19.38
C GLU A 32 -26.39 2.88 -19.64
N VAL A 33 -25.09 3.20 -19.60
CA VAL A 33 -24.53 4.40 -20.21
C VAL A 33 -23.28 4.00 -20.99
N GLU A 34 -23.34 4.19 -22.31
CA GLU A 34 -22.20 4.02 -23.23
C GLU A 34 -21.34 5.30 -23.25
N ASP A 35 -20.02 5.07 -23.20
CA ASP A 35 -18.94 5.65 -24.04
C ASP A 35 -17.89 6.63 -23.47
N ASP A 36 -16.66 6.36 -23.96
CA ASP A 36 -15.41 7.13 -24.09
C ASP A 36 -14.41 7.37 -22.92
N ARG A 37 -13.47 6.41 -22.80
CA ARG A 37 -11.97 6.53 -22.82
C ARG A 37 -11.26 7.64 -22.00
N ASP A 38 -10.53 7.25 -20.95
CA ASP A 38 -9.06 7.03 -20.94
C ASP A 38 -8.55 6.85 -19.48
N ASP A 39 -7.62 5.90 -19.30
CA ASP A 39 -6.94 5.52 -18.04
C ASP A 39 -7.80 4.97 -16.89
N ALA A 40 -8.33 3.75 -17.07
CA ALA A 40 -8.78 2.92 -15.95
C ALA A 40 -7.57 2.19 -15.32
N ASP A 41 -7.27 2.48 -14.05
CA ASP A 41 -6.32 1.75 -13.23
C ASP A 41 -6.69 0.25 -13.14
N GLU A 42 -6.05 -0.59 -13.97
CA GLU A 42 -6.23 -2.05 -14.02
C GLU A 42 -5.81 -2.79 -12.73
N ASP A 43 -5.31 -2.08 -11.71
CA ASP A 43 -4.89 -2.67 -10.43
C ASP A 43 -6.08 -2.96 -9.49
N ALA A 44 -7.24 -2.32 -9.67
CA ALA A 44 -8.40 -2.51 -8.78
C ALA A 44 -9.07 -3.88 -8.98
N GLN A 45 -9.19 -4.38 -10.21
CA GLN A 45 -9.88 -5.64 -10.49
C GLN A 45 -9.10 -6.91 -10.08
N ARG A 46 -7.79 -6.85 -9.86
CA ARG A 46 -6.98 -8.06 -9.55
C ARG A 46 -7.09 -8.52 -8.09
N ASN A 47 -7.47 -7.64 -7.16
CA ASN A 47 -7.61 -7.99 -5.75
C ASN A 47 -8.86 -8.80 -5.41
N ALA A 48 -9.91 -8.76 -6.25
CA ALA A 48 -11.15 -9.51 -5.99
C ALA A 48 -11.01 -11.03 -6.21
N ALA A 49 -10.07 -11.46 -7.05
CA ALA A 49 -10.02 -12.84 -7.53
C ALA A 49 -9.23 -13.83 -6.65
N ASN A 50 -8.56 -13.37 -5.60
CA ASN A 50 -7.72 -14.24 -4.74
C ASN A 50 -8.32 -14.54 -3.35
N SER A 51 -9.57 -14.12 -3.10
CA SER A 51 -10.29 -14.43 -1.86
C SER A 51 -10.97 -15.80 -1.94
N SER A 52 -10.17 -16.86 -1.94
CA SER A 52 -10.70 -18.18 -1.66
C SER A 52 -9.58 -19.06 -1.11
N THR A 53 -9.32 -18.92 0.18
CA THR A 53 -9.08 -20.01 1.16
C THR A 53 -8.53 -19.39 2.45
N ASN A 54 -9.40 -19.13 3.44
CA ASN A 54 -9.15 -19.50 4.84
C ASN A 54 -10.40 -19.27 5.69
N ASN A 55 -10.90 -20.36 6.26
CA ASN A 55 -11.96 -20.37 7.25
C ASN A 55 -11.38 -20.03 8.62
N GLY A 56 -11.49 -18.77 9.02
CA GLY A 56 -11.35 -18.28 10.40
C GLY A 56 -12.39 -17.17 10.57
N SER A 57 -13.25 -17.26 11.59
CA SER A 57 -14.28 -16.26 11.84
C SER A 57 -13.65 -15.01 12.46
N GLU A 58 -12.97 -14.22 11.65
CA GLU A 58 -12.28 -13.01 12.10
C GLU A 58 -13.03 -11.76 11.69
N LEU A 59 -13.11 -10.82 12.63
CA LEU A 59 -13.82 -9.58 12.43
C LEU A 59 -13.05 -8.70 11.46
N PRO A 60 -13.71 -8.10 10.45
CA PRO A 60 -13.12 -7.10 9.58
C PRO A 60 -12.47 -5.97 10.38
N THR A 61 -11.41 -5.33 9.85
CA THR A 61 -10.65 -4.27 10.54
C THR A 61 -11.51 -3.19 11.20
N TRP A 62 -12.61 -2.79 10.57
CA TRP A 62 -13.53 -1.77 11.10
C TRP A 62 -14.38 -2.24 12.29
N GLN A 63 -14.58 -3.55 12.47
CA GLN A 63 -15.28 -4.13 13.63
C GLN A 63 -14.35 -4.48 14.78
N GLN A 64 -13.03 -4.33 14.59
CA GLN A 64 -12.07 -4.70 15.62
C GLN A 64 -12.07 -3.70 16.78
N PRO A 65 -11.98 -4.17 18.03
CA PRO A 65 -11.97 -3.29 19.18
C PRO A 65 -10.65 -2.51 19.22
N THR A 66 -10.77 -1.20 19.41
CA THR A 66 -9.63 -0.28 19.52
C THR A 66 -9.32 0.09 20.97
N LYS A 67 -8.10 0.56 21.19
CA LYS A 67 -7.65 1.11 22.46
C LYS A 67 -6.81 2.35 22.22
N ILE A 68 -7.09 3.40 22.99
CA ILE A 68 -6.23 4.58 23.09
C ILE A 68 -5.14 4.26 24.12
N LEU A 69 -3.88 4.39 23.71
CA LEU A 69 -2.73 4.08 24.56
C LEU A 69 -2.59 5.12 25.67
N THR A 70 -2.49 4.64 26.91
CA THR A 70 -2.15 5.45 28.07
C THR A 70 -0.66 5.35 28.38
N SER A 71 -0.12 6.27 29.17
CA SER A 71 1.25 6.18 29.69
C SER A 71 1.57 4.82 30.33
N ALA A 72 0.60 4.20 31.03
CA ALA A 72 0.78 2.87 31.64
C ALA A 72 0.89 1.73 30.61
N ASP A 73 0.20 1.85 29.47
CA ASP A 73 0.24 0.86 28.38
C ASP A 73 1.54 0.90 27.57
N LEU A 74 2.23 2.04 27.58
CA LEU A 74 3.55 2.19 26.97
C LEU A 74 4.65 1.62 27.87
N GLU A 75 4.44 1.64 29.19
CA GLU A 75 5.33 1.05 30.18
C GLU A 75 5.13 -0.47 30.32
N SER A 76 3.96 -0.99 29.91
CA SER A 76 3.68 -2.43 29.97
C SER A 76 4.56 -3.19 28.97
N LYS A 77 5.15 -4.28 29.46
CA LYS A 77 5.95 -5.20 28.66
C LYS A 77 5.17 -6.48 28.41
N SER A 78 5.40 -7.08 27.26
CA SER A 78 4.91 -8.44 26.97
C SER A 78 5.59 -9.46 27.90
N GLU A 79 5.07 -10.68 27.91
CA GLU A 79 5.68 -11.82 28.63
C GLU A 79 7.13 -12.09 28.20
N THR A 80 7.49 -11.69 26.97
CA THR A 80 8.84 -11.78 26.40
C THR A 80 9.77 -10.63 26.79
N GLY A 81 9.28 -9.65 27.57
CA GLY A 81 10.05 -8.49 28.04
C GLY A 81 10.22 -7.37 27.01
N GLU A 82 9.58 -7.49 25.85
CA GLU A 82 9.56 -6.48 24.79
C GLU A 82 8.44 -5.47 25.04
N ALA A 83 8.52 -4.32 24.36
CA ALA A 83 7.44 -3.33 24.40
C ALA A 83 6.15 -3.98 23.88
N GLN A 84 5.05 -3.80 24.59
CA GLN A 84 3.78 -4.37 24.16
C GLN A 84 3.38 -3.82 22.79
N TRP A 85 3.53 -2.52 22.53
CA TRP A 85 3.05 -1.88 21.30
C TRP A 85 4.18 -1.32 20.46
N ARG A 86 4.00 -1.36 19.13
CA ARG A 86 4.96 -0.85 18.15
C ARG A 86 4.31 0.19 17.26
N ILE A 87 5.13 1.01 16.59
CA ILE A 87 4.61 2.11 15.78
C ILE A 87 3.74 1.64 14.60
N ASP A 88 3.98 0.43 14.10
CA ASP A 88 3.18 -0.21 13.05
C ASP A 88 1.85 -0.82 13.55
N ASP A 89 1.63 -0.83 14.87
CA ASP A 89 0.33 -1.17 15.47
C ASP A 89 -0.61 0.04 15.52
N VAL A 90 -0.08 1.26 15.34
CA VAL A 90 -0.86 2.49 15.42
C VAL A 90 -1.73 2.64 14.17
N VAL A 91 -3.01 2.96 14.41
CA VAL A 91 -4.03 3.18 13.39
C VAL A 91 -4.60 4.60 13.50
N LEU A 92 -5.07 5.11 12.37
CA LEU A 92 -5.94 6.28 12.31
C LEU A 92 -7.36 5.85 11.92
N PRO A 93 -8.39 6.41 12.57
CA PRO A 93 -9.77 6.24 12.15
C PRO A 93 -10.01 7.04 10.87
N LEU A 94 -10.58 6.40 9.85
CA LEU A 94 -11.22 7.08 8.75
C LEU A 94 -12.66 7.39 9.21
N PRO A 95 -13.03 8.67 9.35
CA PRO A 95 -14.32 9.06 9.93
C PRO A 95 -15.50 8.56 9.08
N GLY A 96 -16.52 8.05 9.76
CA GLY A 96 -17.76 7.57 9.15
C GLY A 96 -18.76 7.08 10.19
N SER A 97 -19.89 6.53 9.73
CA SER A 97 -21.01 6.16 10.61
C SER A 97 -20.66 5.08 11.63
N ASP A 98 -19.74 4.18 11.27
CA ASP A 98 -19.45 2.96 12.04
C ASP A 98 -18.16 3.13 12.86
N ILE A 99 -17.34 4.14 12.55
CA ILE A 99 -16.05 4.41 13.20
C ILE A 99 -16.07 5.77 13.91
N PRO A 100 -16.18 5.80 15.24
CA PRO A 100 -16.10 7.04 15.99
C PRO A 100 -14.65 7.56 16.02
N VAL A 101 -14.49 8.87 15.85
CA VAL A 101 -13.21 9.54 16.06
C VAL A 101 -12.98 9.71 17.57
N PRO A 102 -11.82 9.29 18.11
CA PRO A 102 -11.48 9.48 19.52
C PRO A 102 -11.50 10.95 19.94
N GLU A 103 -11.96 11.20 21.17
CA GLU A 103 -11.88 12.53 21.77
C GLU A 103 -10.41 12.98 21.95
N GLY A 104 -10.19 14.30 21.88
CA GLY A 104 -8.87 14.91 22.02
C GLY A 104 -8.34 15.47 20.71
N TRP A 105 -7.01 15.51 20.58
CA TRP A 105 -6.32 16.21 19.49
C TRP A 105 -6.73 15.72 18.09
N MET A 106 -7.08 14.44 17.96
CA MET A 106 -7.43 13.83 16.67
C MET A 106 -8.79 14.31 16.18
N SER A 107 -9.78 14.43 17.07
CA SER A 107 -11.10 14.99 16.74
C SER A 107 -10.99 16.46 16.31
N ASP A 108 -10.21 17.24 17.05
CA ASP A 108 -9.93 18.65 16.72
C ASP A 108 -9.26 18.78 15.34
N LEU A 109 -8.30 17.90 15.04
CA LEU A 109 -7.61 17.86 13.74
C LEU A 109 -8.57 17.51 12.60
N TYR A 110 -9.41 16.48 12.75
CA TYR A 110 -10.40 16.12 11.74
C TYR A 110 -11.41 17.24 11.52
N ALA A 111 -11.90 17.86 12.59
CA ALA A 111 -12.82 19.00 12.49
C ALA A 111 -12.17 20.19 11.76
N GLN A 112 -10.89 20.48 12.02
CA GLN A 112 -10.16 21.52 11.31
C GLN A 112 -10.02 21.21 9.81
N ILE A 113 -9.58 19.99 9.46
CA ILE A 113 -9.40 19.59 8.05
C ILE A 113 -10.73 19.65 7.30
N LEU A 114 -11.82 19.15 7.89
CA LEU A 114 -13.14 19.20 7.25
C LEU A 114 -13.63 20.65 7.09
N ALA A 115 -13.39 21.50 8.09
CA ALA A 115 -13.80 22.90 8.05
C ALA A 115 -13.08 23.71 6.95
N GLU A 116 -11.86 23.31 6.54
CA GLU A 116 -11.15 23.92 5.41
C GLU A 116 -11.93 23.76 4.09
N ASP A 117 -12.67 22.66 3.95
CA ASP A 117 -13.56 22.38 2.81
C ASP A 117 -15.04 22.75 3.09
N GLY A 118 -15.33 23.37 4.25
CA GLY A 118 -16.69 23.73 4.66
C GLY A 118 -17.58 22.54 5.04
N LEU A 119 -16.97 21.40 5.36
CA LEU A 119 -17.64 20.17 5.77
C LEU A 119 -17.63 20.01 7.29
N THR A 120 -18.59 19.24 7.78
CA THR A 120 -18.67 18.76 9.17
C THR A 120 -18.64 17.24 9.20
N HIS A 121 -18.44 16.66 10.38
CA HIS A 121 -18.46 15.20 10.53
C HIS A 121 -19.82 14.59 10.13
N ASP A 122 -20.93 15.29 10.38
CA ASP A 122 -22.27 14.84 9.98
C ASP A 122 -22.42 14.78 8.45
N ASP A 123 -21.77 15.68 7.71
CA ASP A 123 -21.82 15.67 6.24
C ASP A 123 -21.20 14.39 5.63
N LEU A 124 -20.29 13.73 6.35
CA LEU A 124 -19.69 12.46 5.94
C LEU A 124 -20.66 11.28 6.07
N THR A 125 -21.62 11.37 6.99
CA THR A 125 -22.52 10.27 7.37
C THR A 125 -23.97 10.50 6.97
N SER A 126 -24.33 11.72 6.61
CA SER A 126 -25.71 12.18 6.40
C SER A 126 -25.92 12.84 5.03
N SER A 127 -25.15 12.40 4.03
CA SER A 127 -25.30 12.81 2.64
C SER A 127 -26.72 12.54 2.11
N LYS A 128 -27.16 13.33 1.13
CA LYS A 128 -28.46 13.13 0.48
C LYS A 128 -28.53 11.82 -0.30
N HIS A 129 -27.37 11.34 -0.77
CA HIS A 129 -27.25 10.09 -1.51
C HIS A 129 -26.62 9.05 -0.61
N SER A 130 -27.30 7.91 -0.47
CA SER A 130 -26.87 6.83 0.41
C SER A 130 -25.47 6.32 0.12
N ASP A 131 -25.09 6.36 -1.15
CA ASP A 131 -23.84 5.78 -1.67
C ASP A 131 -22.63 6.65 -1.30
N TYR A 132 -22.87 7.90 -0.87
CA TYR A 132 -21.84 8.80 -0.37
C TYR A 132 -21.73 8.78 1.16
N HIS A 133 -22.51 7.96 1.85
CA HIS A 133 -22.32 7.77 3.29
C HIS A 133 -21.03 7.00 3.54
N LEU A 134 -20.09 7.66 4.19
CA LEU A 134 -18.85 7.02 4.61
C LEU A 134 -19.14 6.17 5.84
N LYS A 135 -18.86 4.86 5.73
CA LYS A 135 -18.91 3.94 6.87
C LYS A 135 -17.73 4.16 7.83
N GLY A 136 -16.58 4.52 7.27
CA GLY A 136 -15.33 4.63 8.00
C GLY A 136 -14.61 3.28 8.12
N SER A 137 -13.35 3.32 8.51
CA SER A 137 -12.51 2.14 8.80
C SER A 137 -11.32 2.54 9.67
N TYR A 138 -10.47 1.61 10.07
CA TYR A 138 -9.18 1.92 10.70
C TYR A 138 -8.04 1.65 9.71
N ARG A 139 -7.10 2.57 9.59
CA ARG A 139 -5.95 2.43 8.70
C ARG A 139 -4.64 2.56 9.48
N ARG A 140 -3.76 1.58 9.35
CA ARG A 140 -2.41 1.63 9.93
C ARG A 140 -1.62 2.78 9.33
N ILE A 141 -0.90 3.52 10.17
CA ILE A 141 -0.07 4.65 9.72
C ILE A 141 1.22 4.19 9.03
N ILE A 142 1.75 3.05 9.45
CA ILE A 142 3.00 2.48 8.93
C ILE A 142 2.75 1.00 8.66
N ALA A 143 2.94 0.60 7.40
CA ALA A 143 3.00 -0.80 7.01
C ALA A 143 4.47 -1.25 6.94
N ARG A 144 4.80 -2.39 7.58
CA ARG A 144 6.11 -3.01 7.44
C ARG A 144 6.06 -4.10 6.36
N PRO A 145 6.92 -4.04 5.34
CA PRO A 145 7.00 -5.10 4.35
C PRO A 145 7.49 -6.40 4.98
N ALA A 146 6.82 -7.50 4.69
CA ALA A 146 7.27 -8.85 5.03
C ALA A 146 8.22 -9.38 3.94
N SER A 147 9.03 -10.38 4.30
CA SER A 147 9.92 -11.08 3.34
C SER A 147 10.77 -10.15 2.46
N PHE A 148 11.31 -9.08 3.05
CA PHE A 148 12.07 -8.06 2.32
C PHE A 148 13.50 -8.52 2.01
N SER A 149 13.89 -8.46 0.75
CA SER A 149 15.27 -8.67 0.28
C SER A 149 15.60 -7.74 -0.89
N TYR A 150 16.87 -7.39 -1.04
CA TYR A 150 17.33 -6.55 -2.15
C TYR A 150 18.59 -7.13 -2.79
N GLU A 151 18.79 -6.83 -4.07
CA GLU A 151 19.97 -7.18 -4.83
C GLU A 151 20.42 -5.97 -5.66
N ILE A 152 21.72 -5.69 -5.66
CA ILE A 152 22.31 -4.66 -6.52
C ILE A 152 23.02 -5.38 -7.67
N THR A 153 22.54 -5.17 -8.88
CA THR A 153 23.10 -5.77 -10.09
C THR A 153 23.69 -4.69 -10.99
N SER A 154 24.62 -5.07 -11.85
CA SER A 154 25.15 -4.18 -12.87
C SER A 154 24.55 -4.51 -14.22
N TYR A 155 24.30 -3.49 -15.04
CA TYR A 155 23.78 -3.64 -16.40
C TYR A 155 24.43 -2.64 -17.35
N THR A 156 24.20 -2.80 -18.65
CA THR A 156 24.60 -1.84 -19.67
C THR A 156 23.42 -1.47 -20.56
N ASP A 157 22.67 -2.47 -21.01
CA ASP A 157 21.52 -2.28 -21.89
C ASP A 157 20.22 -2.22 -21.07
N PRO A 158 19.51 -1.08 -21.05
CA PRO A 158 18.28 -0.94 -20.28
C PRO A 158 17.10 -1.75 -20.85
N ASP A 159 17.18 -2.24 -22.09
CA ASP A 159 16.12 -3.07 -22.68
C ASP A 159 16.22 -4.55 -22.26
N VAL A 160 17.31 -4.93 -21.57
CA VAL A 160 17.49 -6.29 -21.03
C VAL A 160 16.82 -6.39 -19.66
N ALA A 161 15.84 -7.30 -19.56
CA ALA A 161 15.15 -7.57 -18.29
C ALA A 161 16.14 -8.11 -17.23
N LEU A 162 16.15 -7.46 -16.07
CA LEU A 162 17.02 -7.84 -14.93
C LEU A 162 16.35 -8.81 -13.96
N THR A 163 15.02 -8.95 -14.07
CA THR A 163 14.20 -9.91 -13.31
C THR A 163 13.50 -10.83 -14.28
N LYS A 164 13.32 -12.08 -13.86
CA LYS A 164 12.61 -13.08 -14.65
C LYS A 164 11.12 -13.01 -14.40
N THR A 165 10.35 -13.24 -15.45
CA THR A 165 8.92 -13.50 -15.35
C THR A 165 8.65 -14.94 -14.91
N ASP A 166 7.44 -15.20 -14.43
CA ASP A 166 7.03 -16.55 -14.01
C ASP A 166 7.13 -17.58 -15.15
N GLU A 167 6.89 -17.14 -16.39
CA GLU A 167 6.98 -17.98 -17.60
C GLU A 167 8.44 -18.43 -17.86
N GLU A 168 9.40 -17.52 -17.78
CA GLU A 168 10.82 -17.81 -18.00
C GLU A 168 11.41 -18.73 -16.92
N ILE A 169 10.92 -18.60 -15.69
CA ILE A 169 11.29 -19.48 -14.58
C ILE A 169 10.79 -20.90 -14.88
N SER A 170 9.56 -21.05 -15.36
CA SER A 170 8.98 -22.34 -15.74
C SER A 170 9.75 -22.99 -16.92
N ALA A 171 10.17 -22.18 -17.89
CA ALA A 171 10.94 -22.62 -19.06
C ALA A 171 12.43 -22.92 -18.76
N GLY A 172 12.92 -22.66 -17.55
CA GLY A 172 14.30 -22.95 -17.15
C GLY A 172 15.35 -22.03 -17.77
N ALA A 173 14.96 -20.81 -18.19
CA ALA A 173 15.88 -19.86 -18.82
C ALA A 173 17.04 -19.48 -17.88
N THR A 174 18.26 -19.41 -18.39
CA THR A 174 19.45 -18.99 -17.63
C THR A 174 19.70 -17.49 -17.79
N PRO A 175 20.06 -16.77 -16.71
CA PRO A 175 20.33 -15.34 -16.80
C PRO A 175 21.58 -15.08 -17.64
N SER A 176 21.48 -14.14 -18.57
CA SER A 176 22.62 -13.71 -19.41
C SER A 176 23.33 -12.54 -18.74
N ALA A 177 24.54 -12.77 -18.22
CA ALA A 177 25.35 -11.71 -17.64
C ALA A 177 25.98 -10.87 -18.75
N THR A 178 25.61 -9.59 -18.84
CA THR A 178 26.25 -8.62 -19.74
C THR A 178 27.05 -7.57 -18.97
N ALA A 179 27.78 -6.72 -19.71
CA ALA A 179 28.74 -5.76 -19.21
C ALA A 179 28.18 -4.81 -18.12
N LYS A 180 29.10 -4.19 -17.36
CA LYS A 180 28.82 -3.52 -16.07
C LYS A 180 29.07 -2.00 -16.16
N THR A 181 28.14 -1.25 -16.73
CA THR A 181 28.26 0.22 -16.83
C THR A 181 27.42 0.94 -15.78
N PHE A 182 26.19 0.48 -15.57
CA PHE A 182 25.19 1.07 -14.70
C PHE A 182 24.83 0.11 -13.56
N LEU A 183 24.19 0.64 -12.52
CA LEU A 183 23.71 -0.13 -11.38
C LEU A 183 22.18 -0.13 -11.32
N ALA A 184 21.61 -1.29 -11.01
CA ALA A 184 20.20 -1.48 -10.76
C ALA A 184 19.97 -2.04 -9.35
N LEU A 185 18.85 -1.66 -8.74
CA LEU A 185 18.38 -2.16 -7.46
C LEU A 185 17.12 -2.99 -7.69
N THR A 186 17.21 -4.28 -7.43
CA THR A 186 16.07 -5.20 -7.44
C THR A 186 15.56 -5.36 -6.01
N LEU A 187 14.27 -5.13 -5.80
CA LEU A 187 13.61 -5.32 -4.50
C LEU A 187 12.60 -6.46 -4.58
N LYS A 188 12.56 -7.30 -3.54
CA LYS A 188 11.54 -8.32 -3.35
C LYS A 188 10.96 -8.16 -1.95
N PHE A 189 9.65 -8.04 -1.85
CA PHE A 189 8.96 -7.85 -0.59
C PHE A 189 7.49 -8.24 -0.72
N GLN A 190 6.82 -8.41 0.41
CA GLN A 190 5.39 -8.64 0.52
C GLN A 190 4.77 -7.47 1.28
N LEU A 191 3.63 -6.99 0.80
CA LEU A 191 2.85 -5.95 1.45
C LEU A 191 1.50 -6.54 1.89
N PRO A 192 0.91 -6.02 2.98
CA PRO A 192 -0.47 -6.33 3.30
C PRO A 192 -1.40 -5.76 2.22
N SER A 193 -2.66 -6.20 2.23
CA SER A 193 -3.71 -5.64 1.39
C SER A 193 -3.83 -4.11 1.59
N SER A 194 -4.36 -3.44 0.57
CA SER A 194 -4.59 -2.00 0.58
C SER A 194 -3.32 -1.16 0.85
N SER A 195 -2.15 -1.71 0.50
CA SER A 195 -0.83 -1.07 0.57
C SER A 195 -0.20 -0.94 -0.80
N TYR A 196 0.48 0.18 -1.05
CA TYR A 196 1.03 0.52 -2.37
C TYR A 196 2.56 0.38 -2.40
N ALA A 197 3.08 -0.41 -3.33
CA ALA A 197 4.52 -0.57 -3.55
C ALA A 197 5.23 0.76 -3.87
N THR A 198 4.54 1.68 -4.54
CA THR A 198 5.05 3.01 -4.86
C THR A 198 5.33 3.86 -3.62
N MET A 199 4.63 3.65 -2.50
CA MET A 199 4.89 4.34 -1.23
C MET A 199 6.16 3.81 -0.56
N LEU A 200 6.40 2.50 -0.62
CA LEU A 200 7.67 1.91 -0.19
C LEU A 200 8.83 2.48 -1.00
N MET A 201 8.68 2.53 -2.33
CA MET A 201 9.72 3.09 -3.23
C MET A 201 9.98 4.56 -2.93
N ARG A 202 8.94 5.36 -2.70
CA ARG A 202 9.05 6.78 -2.31
C ARG A 202 9.84 6.94 -1.03
N GLU A 203 9.58 6.11 -0.03
CA GLU A 203 10.30 6.14 1.25
C GLU A 203 11.75 5.69 1.09
N ALA A 204 12.02 4.66 0.30
CA ALA A 204 13.38 4.17 0.06
C ALA A 204 14.24 5.15 -0.76
N LEU A 205 13.67 5.76 -1.79
CA LEU A 205 14.37 6.66 -2.73
C LEU A 205 14.29 8.13 -2.31
N LYS A 206 13.46 8.48 -1.32
CA LYS A 206 13.18 9.85 -0.87
C LYS A 206 12.84 10.79 -2.03
N SER A 207 12.13 10.27 -3.02
CA SER A 207 11.85 10.93 -4.30
C SER A 207 10.39 10.76 -4.68
N ASP A 208 9.83 11.70 -5.45
CA ASP A 208 8.47 11.58 -5.98
C ASP A 208 8.36 10.39 -6.94
N THR A 209 7.29 9.63 -6.77
CA THR A 209 6.97 8.41 -7.51
C THR A 209 5.84 8.60 -8.53
N SER A 210 5.55 9.85 -8.91
CA SER A 210 4.58 10.13 -9.97
C SER A 210 5.04 9.58 -11.33
N SER A 211 4.07 9.13 -12.13
CA SER A 211 4.33 8.57 -13.46
C SER A 211 5.07 9.56 -14.37
N PHE A 212 4.69 10.84 -14.31
CA PHE A 212 5.37 11.93 -15.03
C PHE A 212 6.85 12.06 -14.62
N ARG A 213 7.14 12.06 -13.32
CA ARG A 213 8.51 12.16 -12.80
C ARG A 213 9.36 10.97 -13.25
N HIS A 214 8.82 9.76 -13.17
CA HIS A 214 9.51 8.55 -13.64
C HIS A 214 9.81 8.60 -15.15
N ARG A 215 8.82 8.93 -15.99
CA ARG A 215 9.02 9.09 -17.44
C ARG A 215 10.10 10.12 -17.76
N GLN A 216 10.09 11.27 -17.07
CA GLN A 216 11.09 12.31 -17.24
C GLN A 216 12.49 11.83 -16.85
N MET A 217 12.64 11.13 -15.72
CA MET A 217 13.94 10.58 -15.29
C MET A 217 14.46 9.54 -16.27
N THR A 218 13.59 8.66 -16.79
CA THR A 218 13.98 7.68 -17.81
C THR A 218 14.49 8.37 -19.07
N GLN A 219 13.82 9.42 -19.56
CA GLN A 219 14.28 10.16 -20.75
C GLN A 219 15.63 10.87 -20.56
N GLN A 220 15.92 11.31 -19.34
CA GLN A 220 17.16 12.02 -19.01
C GLN A 220 18.32 11.07 -18.63
N SER A 221 18.05 9.78 -18.49
CA SER A 221 19.05 8.80 -18.05
C SER A 221 20.10 8.54 -19.14
N GLU A 222 21.38 8.46 -18.73
CA GLU A 222 22.51 8.17 -19.63
C GLU A 222 22.44 6.74 -20.21
N ASP A 223 21.76 5.83 -19.52
CA ASP A 223 21.55 4.45 -19.96
C ASP A 223 20.78 4.37 -21.29
N GLN A 224 19.98 5.39 -21.63
CA GLN A 224 19.17 5.40 -22.85
C GLN A 224 20.03 5.37 -24.12
N LEU A 225 21.28 5.82 -24.03
CA LEU A 225 22.26 5.75 -25.13
C LEU A 225 22.75 4.33 -25.42
N TYR A 226 22.55 3.39 -24.50
CA TYR A 226 23.02 2.01 -24.57
C TYR A 226 21.92 1.01 -24.94
N LYS A 227 20.73 1.50 -25.29
CA LYS A 227 19.60 0.70 -25.78
C LYS A 227 20.01 -0.17 -26.96
N GLY A 228 19.77 -1.48 -26.86
CA GLY A 228 20.06 -2.46 -27.90
C GLY A 228 21.54 -2.82 -28.06
N SER A 229 22.42 -2.37 -27.16
CA SER A 229 23.86 -2.71 -27.18
C SER A 229 24.13 -4.21 -27.02
N SER A 230 23.21 -4.96 -26.41
CA SER A 230 23.35 -6.41 -26.23
C SER A 230 23.08 -7.20 -27.52
N ALA A 231 22.20 -6.70 -28.40
CA ALA A 231 21.88 -7.32 -29.68
C ALA A 231 23.00 -7.16 -30.72
N ALA A 232 23.71 -6.03 -30.69
CA ALA A 232 24.84 -5.75 -31.60
C ALA A 232 26.04 -6.70 -31.38
N THR A 233 26.20 -7.22 -30.16
CA THR A 233 27.30 -8.13 -29.81
C THR A 233 27.05 -9.57 -30.28
N GLN A 234 25.79 -9.98 -30.47
CA GLN A 234 25.43 -11.34 -30.89
C GLN A 234 25.56 -11.59 -32.41
N GLN A 235 25.62 -10.56 -33.25
CA GLN A 235 25.72 -10.73 -34.72
C GLN A 235 27.17 -10.92 -35.25
N GLN A 236 28.18 -10.98 -34.38
CA GLN A 236 29.58 -11.15 -34.77
C GLN A 236 30.19 -12.50 -34.37
N GLN A 237 29.38 -13.49 -33.96
CA GLN A 237 29.84 -14.85 -33.66
C GLN A 237 29.25 -15.88 -34.64
#